data_AF-A0A0S4QM76-F1
#
_entry.id   AF-A0A0S4QM76-F1
#
_cell.length_a   1.000
_cell.length_b   1.000
_cell.length_c   1.000
_cell.angle_alpha   90.00
_cell.angle_beta   90.00
_cell.angle_gamma   90.00
#
_symmetry.space_group_name_H-M   'P 1'
#
loop_
_entity.id
_entity.type
_entity.pdbx_description
1 polymer ?
#
loop_
_entity_poly.entity_id
_entity_poly.type
_entity_poly.pdbx_seq_one_letter_code
_entity_poly.pdbx_strand_id
1 'polypeptide(L)' 'MVPFPPPEEALARIWTDEERALVADRVSTQLVGSPRTVADRLEQLRDATGADELAITTITHQHADRVRSYQLLAEEWHHR' A
#
# COMPACT_ATOMS: atom_id res chain seq x y z
N MET A 1 -14.32 -3.13 -22.08
CA MET A 1 -13.88 -3.14 -20.67
C MET A 1 -14.16 -1.76 -20.11
N VAL A 2 -14.82 -1.67 -18.96
CA VAL A 2 -15.14 -0.39 -18.30
C VAL A 2 -13.84 0.13 -17.65
N PRO A 3 -13.43 1.40 -17.90
CA PRO A 3 -12.26 1.98 -17.26
C PRO A 3 -12.46 2.06 -15.74
N PHE A 4 -11.39 1.89 -14.98
CA PHE A 4 -11.46 2.01 -13.53
C PHE A 4 -11.71 3.48 -13.15
N PRO A 5 -12.60 3.78 -12.18
CA PRO A 5 -12.88 5.15 -11.77
C PRO A 5 -11.63 5.87 -11.27
N PRO A 6 -11.45 7.14 -11.63
CA PRO A 6 -10.28 7.88 -11.24
C PRO A 6 -10.35 8.31 -9.76
N PRO A 7 -9.21 8.53 -9.08
CA PRO A 7 -9.20 8.75 -7.63
C PRO A 7 -10.00 9.97 -7.17
N GLU A 8 -10.14 11.01 -8.00
CA GLU A 8 -10.93 12.20 -7.70
C GLU A 8 -12.41 11.90 -7.45
N GLU A 9 -12.97 10.86 -8.09
CA GLU A 9 -14.35 10.46 -7.86
C GLU A 9 -14.54 9.88 -6.45
N ALA A 10 -13.56 9.10 -5.97
CA ALA A 10 -13.57 8.56 -4.61
C ALA A 10 -13.43 9.68 -3.56
N LEU A 11 -12.64 10.72 -3.86
CA LEU A 11 -12.45 11.89 -3.00
C LEU A 11 -13.69 12.80 -2.95
N ALA A 12 -14.39 12.95 -4.07
CA ALA A 12 -15.61 13.77 -4.16
C ALA A 12 -16.86 13.08 -3.60
N ARG A 13 -16.84 11.75 -3.47
CA ARG A 13 -17.96 10.97 -2.93
C ARG A 13 -18.21 11.30 -1.46
N ILE A 14 -19.47 11.50 -1.09
CA ILE A 14 -19.90 11.49 0.31
C ILE A 14 -20.14 10.05 0.71
N TRP A 15 -19.32 9.56 1.63
CA TRP A 15 -19.42 8.20 2.16
C TRP A 15 -20.38 8.17 3.35
N THR A 16 -21.11 7.07 3.55
CA THR A 16 -21.78 6.81 4.83
C THR A 16 -20.76 6.34 5.87
N ASP A 17 -21.13 6.35 7.15
CA ASP A 17 -20.26 5.84 8.21
C ASP A 17 -20.01 4.33 8.07
N GLU A 18 -21.01 3.58 7.61
CA GLU A 18 -20.89 2.15 7.31
C GLU A 18 -19.91 1.89 6.16
N GLU A 19 -20.00 2.66 5.07
CA GLU A 19 -19.07 2.52 3.93
C GLU A 19 -17.64 2.90 4.34
N ARG A 20 -17.47 3.95 5.15
CA ARG A 20 -16.16 4.35 5.69
C ARG A 20 -15.56 3.24 6.57
N ALA A 21 -16.35 2.66 7.46
CA ALA A 21 -15.91 1.58 8.32
C ALA A 21 -15.46 0.36 7.50
N LEU A 22 -16.22 0.01 6.46
CA LEU A 22 -15.88 -1.08 5.57
C LEU A 22 -14.57 -0.85 4.79
N VAL A 23 -14.31 0.38 4.34
CA VAL A 23 -13.02 0.72 3.70
C VAL A 23 -11.89 0.66 4.72
N ALA A 24 -12.08 1.25 5.90
CA ALA A 24 -11.07 1.29 6.96
C ALA A 24 -10.64 -0.13 7.37
N ASP A 25 -11.59 -1.05 7.55
CA ASP A 25 -11.33 -2.46 7.83
C ASP A 25 -10.43 -3.10 6.76
N ARG A 26 -10.79 -2.92 5.48
CA ARG A 26 -10.05 -3.49 4.33
C ARG A 26 -8.62 -2.98 4.18
N VAL A 27 -8.36 -1.73 4.56
CA VAL A 27 -7.04 -1.10 4.38
C VAL A 27 -6.21 -1.05 5.66
N SER A 28 -6.77 -1.49 6.79
CA SER A 28 -6.15 -1.40 8.12
C SER A 28 -4.78 -2.09 8.22
N THR A 29 -4.56 -3.16 7.46
CA THR A 29 -3.33 -3.95 7.45
C THR A 29 -2.33 -3.53 6.37
N GLN A 30 -2.67 -2.52 5.56
CA GLN A 30 -1.79 -2.03 4.51
C GLN A 30 -0.65 -1.20 5.08
N LEU A 31 0.54 -1.37 4.53
CA LEU A 31 1.71 -0.55 4.85
C LEU A 31 1.80 0.61 3.85
N VAL A 32 1.46 1.82 4.31
CA VAL A 32 1.48 3.05 3.49
C VAL A 32 2.33 4.10 4.17
N GLY A 33 3.22 4.76 3.42
CA GLY A 33 4.08 5.82 3.95
C GLY A 33 5.28 6.12 3.06
N SER A 34 6.30 6.76 3.65
CA SER A 34 7.61 6.92 3.00
C SER A 34 8.31 5.57 2.82
N PRO A 35 9.31 5.46 1.92
CA PRO A 35 10.05 4.21 1.73
C PRO A 35 10.62 3.67 3.04
N ARG A 36 11.26 4.54 3.83
CA ARG A 36 11.78 4.21 5.16
C ARG A 36 10.70 3.68 6.09
N THR A 37 9.55 4.36 6.16
CA THR A 37 8.43 3.94 7.03
C THR A 37 7.91 2.54 6.66
N VAL A 38 7.79 2.25 5.36
CA VAL A 38 7.32 0.95 4.88
C VAL A 38 8.37 -0.13 5.15
N ALA A 39 9.64 0.14 4.86
CA ALA A 39 10.74 -0.78 5.10
C ALA A 39 10.89 -1.11 6.60
N ASP A 40 10.81 -0.12 7.50
CA ASP A 40 10.86 -0.34 8.96
C ASP A 40 9.76 -1.30 9.43
N ARG A 41 8.54 -1.19 8.86
CA ARG A 41 7.41 -2.06 9.21
C ARG A 41 7.52 -3.46 8.59
N LEU A 42 8.06 -3.56 7.37
CA LEU A 42 8.33 -4.85 6.73
C LEU A 42 9.41 -5.63 7.48
N GLU A 43 10.43 -4.95 7.98
CA GLU A 43 11.46 -5.54 8.84
C GLU A 43 10.86 -6.08 10.14
N GLN A 44 10.01 -5.31 10.82
CA GLN A 44 9.27 -5.79 11.99
C GLN A 44 8.42 -7.02 11.69
N LEU A 45 7.76 -7.04 10.52
CA LEU A 45 6.96 -8.20 10.10
C LEU A 45 7.83 -9.43 9.85
N ARG A 46 8.97 -9.27 9.15
CA ARG A 46 9.95 -10.34 8.93
C ARG A 46 10.41 -10.90 10.26
N ASP A 47 10.83 -10.05 11.19
CA ASP A 47 11.40 -10.46 12.47
C ASP A 47 10.36 -11.15 13.37
N ALA A 48 9.10 -10.69 13.34
CA ALA A 48 8.01 -11.30 14.10
C ALA A 48 7.56 -12.66 13.54
N THR A 49 7.74 -12.90 12.24
CA THR A 49 7.27 -14.12 11.57
C THR A 49 8.38 -15.13 11.27
N GLY A 50 9.63 -14.68 11.25
CA GLY A 50 10.78 -15.47 10.78
C GLY A 50 10.75 -15.75 9.28
N ALA A 51 10.05 -14.94 8.48
CA ALA A 51 9.92 -15.18 7.04
C ALA A 51 11.25 -14.96 6.29
N ASP A 52 11.62 -15.92 5.45
CA ASP A 52 12.80 -15.81 4.57
C ASP A 52 12.57 -14.86 3.37
N GLU A 53 11.30 -14.66 3.00
CA GLU A 53 10.88 -13.80 1.89
C GLU A 53 9.60 -13.03 2.23
N LEU A 54 9.49 -11.79 1.72
CA LEU A 54 8.27 -10.98 1.76
C LEU A 54 7.77 -10.72 0.33
N ALA A 55 6.65 -11.35 -0.03
CA ALA A 55 5.99 -11.10 -1.32
C ALA A 55 5.14 -9.82 -1.26
N ILE A 56 5.57 -8.76 -1.95
CA ILE A 56 4.92 -7.44 -1.89
C ILE A 56 3.93 -7.24 -3.03
N THR A 57 2.67 -6.96 -2.69
CA THR A 57 1.65 -6.53 -3.66
C THR A 57 1.29 -5.05 -3.45
N THR A 58 1.14 -4.31 -4.54
CA THR A 58 0.76 -2.90 -4.51
C THR A 58 -0.40 -2.66 -5.46
N ILE A 59 -1.52 -2.21 -4.91
CA ILE A 59 -2.71 -1.81 -5.67
C ILE A 59 -2.79 -0.29 -5.64
N THR A 60 -2.67 0.33 -6.81
CA THR A 60 -2.80 1.78 -6.99
C THR A 60 -3.42 2.05 -8.37
N HIS A 61 -3.97 3.25 -8.56
CA HIS A 61 -4.69 3.62 -9.77
C HIS A 61 -3.78 3.64 -11.00
N GLN A 62 -2.62 4.31 -10.92
CA GLN A 62 -1.70 4.41 -12.06
C GLN A 62 -0.62 3.33 -12.00
N HIS A 63 -0.37 2.68 -13.14
CA HIS A 63 0.71 1.70 -13.24
C HIS A 63 2.09 2.29 -12.91
N ALA A 64 2.34 3.54 -13.32
CA ALA A 64 3.60 4.23 -13.05
C ALA A 64 3.84 4.40 -11.54
N ASP A 65 2.80 4.70 -10.76
CA ASP A 65 2.91 4.82 -9.29
C ASP A 65 3.29 3.48 -8.67
N ARG A 66 2.75 2.37 -9.17
CA ARG A 66 3.12 1.02 -8.70
C ARG A 66 4.60 0.73 -8.95
N VAL A 67 5.07 1.01 -10.17
CA VAL A 67 6.49 0.82 -10.53
C VAL A 67 7.39 1.68 -9.64
N ARG A 68 7.05 2.95 -9.47
CA ARG A 68 7.81 3.88 -8.62
C ARG A 68 7.83 3.44 -7.15
N SER A 69 6.70 2.96 -6.63
CA SER A 69 6.61 2.41 -5.27
C SER A 69 7.57 1.24 -5.06
N TYR A 70 7.63 0.30 -6.01
CA TYR A 70 8.57 -0.82 -5.94
C TYR A 70 10.03 -0.37 -6.03
N GLN A 71 10.35 0.58 -6.92
CA GLN A 71 11.71 1.10 -7.04
C GLN A 71 12.20 1.76 -5.74
N LEU A 72 11.38 2.64 -5.15
CA LEU A 72 11.71 3.33 -3.91
C LEU A 72 11.87 2.36 -2.74
N LEU A 73 10.99 1.36 -2.64
CA LEU A 73 11.08 0.36 -1.59
C LEU A 73 12.32 -0.53 -1.78
N ALA A 74 12.60 -0.96 -3.02
CA ALA A 74 13.78 -1.76 -3.32
C ALA A 74 15.08 -1.01 -3.00
N GLU A 75 15.18 0.26 -3.40
CA GLU A 75 16.33 1.11 -3.09
C GLU A 75 16.54 1.23 -1.57
N GLU A 76 15.50 1.60 -0.81
CA GLU A 76 15.57 1.68 0.65
C GLU A 76 15.93 0.33 1.30
N TRP A 77 15.38 -0.78 0.80
CA TRP A 77 15.63 -2.12 1.34
C TRP A 77 17.03 -2.62 1.04
N HIS A 78 17.60 -2.28 -0.13
CA HIS A 78 18.97 -2.63 -0.50
C HIS A 78 20.03 -1.93 0.36
N HIS A 79 19.68 -0.81 0.99
CA HIS A 79 20.58 -0.06 1.87
C HIS A 79 20.55 -0.53 3.33
N ARG A 80 19.80 -1.59 3.65
CA ARG A 80 19.66 -2.16 5.00
C ARG A 80 20.54 -3.38 5.21
#